data_AF-A0A4R3N9P6-F1
#
_entry.id   AF-A0A4R3N9P6-F1
#
_cell.length_a   1.000
_cell.length_b   1.000
_cell.length_c   1.000
_cell.angle_alpha   90.00
_cell.angle_beta   90.00
_cell.angle_gamma   90.00
#
_symmetry.space_group_name_H-M   'P 1'
#
loop_
_entity.id
_entity.type
_entity.pdbx_description
1 polymer ?
#
loop_
_entity_poly.entity_id
_entity_poly.type
_entity_poly.pdbx_seq_one_letter_code
_entity_poly.pdbx_strand_id
1 'polypeptide(L)'
;MAVEPAALDKLSSADDWADADLLSAGFAAHPLTLRKLQRACGFTDQQAADACLVSLRTYRRWCATGKPDPTAVRLLAILAGFVPWSGWHGWEVHRGYLFPPGYTRGGILPSEFFALVFYRQQVSEYQRLHAQLKARVQLLEAQLAGHQPLAREVALQARVQALGVQVQALGAELAGLVTTPESAVHG
;
A
#
# COMPACT_ATOMS: atom_id res chain seq x y z
N MET A 1 -40.55 -25.73 24.12
CA MET A 1 -39.87 -26.78 23.34
C MET A 1 -38.42 -26.84 23.79
N ALA A 2 -38.02 -27.90 24.48
CA ALA A 2 -36.65 -28.10 24.94
C ALA A 2 -35.82 -28.62 23.77
N VAL A 3 -34.81 -27.86 23.34
CA VAL A 3 -33.87 -28.29 22.29
C VAL A 3 -32.92 -29.33 22.90
N GLU A 4 -32.83 -30.50 22.27
CA GLU A 4 -31.94 -31.59 22.67
C GLU A 4 -30.46 -31.12 22.64
N PRO A 5 -29.69 -31.34 23.71
CA PRO A 5 -28.28 -30.93 23.76
C PRO A 5 -27.39 -31.71 22.77
N ALA A 6 -27.79 -32.92 22.38
CA ALA A 6 -27.05 -33.76 21.44
C ALA A 6 -27.17 -33.29 19.97
N ALA A 7 -28.14 -32.43 19.65
CA ALA A 7 -28.29 -31.84 18.32
C ALA A 7 -27.42 -30.59 18.10
N LEU A 8 -26.84 -30.02 19.17
CA LEU A 8 -25.94 -28.86 19.08
C LEU A 8 -24.51 -29.22 18.66
N ASP A 9 -24.09 -30.47 18.84
CA ASP A 9 -22.75 -30.94 18.45
C ASP A 9 -22.61 -31.27 16.95
N LYS A 10 -23.72 -31.28 16.19
CA LYS A 10 -23.74 -31.61 14.75
C LYS A 10 -24.04 -30.42 13.83
N LEU A 11 -24.28 -29.23 14.39
CA LEU A 11 -24.52 -28.03 13.59
C LEU A 11 -23.20 -27.32 13.30
N SER A 12 -22.68 -27.61 12.10
CA SER A 12 -21.62 -26.89 11.41
C SER A 12 -20.22 -27.08 12.01
N SER A 13 -19.26 -27.40 11.14
CA SER A 13 -17.83 -27.18 11.40
C SER A 13 -17.69 -25.79 12.02
N ALA A 14 -17.40 -25.74 13.30
CA ALA A 14 -17.40 -24.52 14.09
C ALA A 14 -16.33 -23.50 13.66
N ASP A 15 -15.67 -23.69 12.51
CA ASP A 15 -14.63 -22.83 11.95
C ASP A 15 -15.05 -22.03 10.71
N ASP A 16 -16.15 -22.36 10.00
CA ASP A 16 -16.45 -21.77 8.67
C ASP A 16 -17.51 -20.66 8.69
N TRP A 17 -17.45 -19.74 9.66
CA TRP A 17 -18.31 -18.54 9.57
C TRP A 17 -17.55 -17.46 8.83
N ALA A 18 -18.08 -16.97 7.71
CA ALA A 18 -17.59 -15.73 7.13
C ALA A 18 -17.74 -14.61 8.16
N ASP A 19 -16.74 -13.71 8.26
CA ASP A 19 -16.70 -12.68 9.31
C ASP A 19 -18.01 -11.85 9.38
N ALA A 20 -18.61 -11.54 8.23
CA ALA A 20 -19.88 -10.82 8.15
C ALA A 20 -21.07 -11.60 8.74
N ASP A 21 -21.12 -12.92 8.52
CA ASP A 21 -22.18 -13.79 9.06
C ASP A 21 -22.03 -13.94 10.58
N LEU A 22 -20.79 -14.01 11.07
CA LEU A 22 -20.50 -14.08 12.50
C LEU A 22 -21.00 -12.84 13.23
N LEU A 23 -20.68 -11.67 12.69
CA LEU A 23 -21.06 -10.38 13.27
C LEU A 23 -22.57 -10.18 13.29
N SER A 24 -23.25 -10.48 12.17
CA SER A 24 -24.71 -10.36 12.08
C SER A 24 -25.44 -11.33 13.02
N ALA A 25 -25.01 -12.59 13.12
CA ALA A 25 -25.60 -13.55 14.06
C ALA A 25 -25.29 -13.21 15.52
N GLY A 26 -24.10 -12.67 15.80
CA GLY A 26 -23.76 -12.09 17.10
C GLY A 26 -24.74 -11.00 17.51
N PHE A 27 -25.04 -10.07 16.60
CA PHE A 27 -26.02 -9.03 16.84
C PHE A 27 -27.46 -9.55 16.98
N ALA A 28 -27.80 -10.64 16.29
CA ALA A 28 -29.04 -11.38 16.52
C ALA A 28 -29.08 -12.14 17.87
N ALA A 29 -28.03 -12.03 18.70
CA ALA A 29 -27.84 -12.68 19.99
C ALA A 29 -27.76 -14.22 19.91
N HIS A 30 -27.15 -14.74 18.84
CA HIS A 30 -26.91 -16.17 18.71
C HIS A 30 -25.89 -16.66 19.75
N PRO A 31 -26.21 -17.57 20.66
CA PRO A 31 -25.38 -17.85 21.84
C PRO A 31 -24.03 -18.52 21.52
N LEU A 32 -23.95 -19.25 20.40
CA LEU A 32 -22.72 -19.95 19.99
C LEU A 32 -21.62 -19.01 19.44
N THR A 33 -21.93 -17.74 19.20
CA THR A 33 -20.97 -16.78 18.62
C THR A 33 -20.05 -16.15 19.66
N LEU A 34 -20.37 -16.26 20.96
CA LEU A 34 -19.67 -15.54 22.04
C LEU A 34 -18.13 -15.67 21.97
N ARG A 35 -17.61 -16.90 21.92
CA ARG A 35 -16.16 -17.14 21.92
C ARG A 35 -15.49 -16.70 20.62
N LYS A 36 -16.21 -16.74 19.50
CA LYS A 36 -15.71 -16.26 18.20
C LYS A 36 -15.65 -14.73 18.18
N LEU A 37 -16.70 -14.06 18.66
CA LEU A 37 -16.72 -12.60 18.80
C LEU A 37 -15.62 -12.12 19.73
N GLN A 38 -15.38 -12.81 20.85
CA GLN A 38 -14.24 -12.53 21.72
C GLN A 38 -12.90 -12.56 20.97
N ARG A 39 -12.68 -13.59 20.13
CA ARG A 39 -11.47 -13.70 19.31
C ARG A 39 -11.39 -12.60 18.26
N ALA A 40 -12.50 -12.25 17.61
CA ALA A 40 -12.58 -11.15 16.66
C ALA A 40 -12.22 -9.80 17.33
N CYS A 41 -12.64 -9.58 18.57
CA CYS A 41 -12.23 -8.43 19.37
C CYS A 41 -10.76 -8.46 19.82
N GLY A 42 -10.08 -9.62 19.75
CA GLY A 42 -8.75 -9.83 20.33
C GLY A 42 -8.73 -9.79 21.86
N PHE A 43 -9.86 -10.09 22.51
CA PHE A 43 -9.97 -10.02 23.97
C PHE A 43 -9.56 -11.32 24.67
N THR A 44 -8.86 -11.17 25.79
CA THR A 44 -8.76 -12.23 26.81
C THR A 44 -10.10 -12.45 27.52
N ASP A 45 -10.25 -13.58 28.22
CA ASP A 45 -11.48 -13.86 28.98
C ASP A 45 -11.77 -12.77 30.02
N GLN A 46 -10.73 -12.20 30.65
CA GLN A 46 -10.88 -11.12 31.62
C GLN A 46 -11.37 -9.84 30.94
N GLN A 47 -10.75 -9.43 29.83
CA GLN A 47 -11.16 -8.25 29.08
C GLN A 47 -12.58 -8.37 28.53
N ALA A 48 -12.98 -9.56 28.06
CA ALA A 48 -14.34 -9.78 27.59
C ALA A 48 -15.35 -9.76 28.75
N ALA A 49 -15.01 -10.30 29.91
CA ALA A 49 -15.83 -10.20 31.12
C ALA A 49 -16.01 -8.74 31.56
N ASP A 50 -14.92 -7.96 31.58
CA ASP A 50 -14.93 -6.55 31.93
C ASP A 50 -15.75 -5.73 30.92
N ALA A 51 -15.60 -5.99 29.61
CA ALA A 51 -16.39 -5.34 28.57
C ALA A 51 -17.89 -5.65 28.69
N CYS A 52 -18.24 -6.86 29.13
CA CYS A 52 -19.62 -7.28 29.38
C CYS A 52 -20.14 -6.89 30.77
N LEU A 53 -19.33 -6.22 31.60
CA LEU A 53 -19.66 -5.82 32.98
C LEU A 53 -20.08 -7.00 33.89
N VAL A 54 -19.41 -8.14 33.74
CA VAL A 54 -19.66 -9.34 34.54
C VAL A 54 -18.38 -9.89 35.15
N SER A 55 -18.51 -10.69 36.20
CA SER A 55 -17.35 -11.39 36.77
C SER A 55 -16.77 -12.40 35.76
N LEU A 56 -15.44 -12.61 35.82
CA LEU A 56 -14.75 -13.63 35.03
C LEU A 56 -15.39 -15.02 35.17
N ARG A 57 -15.84 -15.36 36.39
CA ARG A 57 -16.54 -16.63 36.65
C ARG A 57 -17.84 -16.74 35.85
N THR A 58 -18.64 -15.67 35.81
CA THR A 58 -19.88 -15.61 35.04
C THR A 58 -19.60 -15.78 33.55
N TYR A 59 -18.61 -15.05 33.03
CA TYR A 59 -18.23 -15.12 31.63
C TYR A 59 -17.75 -16.53 31.23
N ARG A 60 -16.88 -17.14 32.02
CA ARG A 60 -16.45 -18.55 31.80
C ARG A 60 -17.61 -19.54 31.82
N ARG A 61 -18.58 -19.34 32.72
CA ARG A 61 -19.80 -20.16 32.76
C ARG A 61 -20.61 -19.99 31.47
N TRP A 62 -20.75 -18.78 30.94
CA TRP A 62 -21.42 -18.56 29.65
C TRP A 62 -20.71 -19.30 28.50
N CYS A 63 -19.38 -19.20 28.44
CA CYS A 63 -18.58 -19.92 27.45
C CYS A 63 -18.75 -21.44 27.56
N ALA A 64 -18.84 -21.99 28.77
CA ALA A 64 -19.00 -23.42 28.99
C ALA A 64 -20.43 -23.92 28.73
N THR A 65 -21.44 -23.11 29.05
CA THR A 65 -22.85 -23.52 28.95
C THR A 65 -23.52 -23.16 27.63
N GLY A 66 -22.91 -22.28 26.83
CA GLY A 66 -23.53 -21.73 25.63
C GLY A 66 -24.79 -20.92 25.95
N LYS A 67 -24.89 -20.33 27.14
CA LYS A 67 -26.04 -19.52 27.58
C LYS A 67 -25.60 -18.13 28.06
N PRO A 68 -25.00 -17.30 27.18
CA PRO A 68 -24.70 -15.91 27.50
C PRO A 68 -25.96 -15.06 27.58
N ASP A 69 -25.83 -13.91 28.26
CA ASP A 69 -26.83 -12.85 28.14
C ASP A 69 -26.87 -12.31 26.70
N PRO A 70 -28.06 -12.16 26.08
CA PRO A 70 -28.16 -11.72 24.69
C PRO A 70 -27.60 -10.31 24.46
N THR A 71 -27.65 -9.43 25.48
CA THR A 71 -27.11 -8.08 25.42
C THR A 71 -25.58 -8.11 25.36
N ALA A 72 -24.96 -9.01 26.13
CA ALA A 72 -23.50 -9.19 26.11
C ALA A 72 -23.00 -9.69 24.74
N VAL A 73 -23.73 -10.62 24.11
CA VAL A 73 -23.39 -11.08 22.75
C VAL A 73 -23.49 -9.94 21.73
N ARG A 74 -24.57 -9.15 21.80
CA ARG A 74 -24.76 -7.97 20.95
C ARG A 74 -23.65 -6.94 21.11
N LEU A 75 -23.27 -6.66 22.35
CA LEU A 75 -22.19 -5.74 22.67
C LEU A 75 -20.86 -6.22 22.08
N LEU A 76 -20.53 -7.50 22.24
CA LEU A 76 -19.33 -8.07 21.63
C LEU A 76 -19.36 -8.02 20.10
N ALA A 77 -20.52 -8.20 19.46
CA ALA A 77 -20.63 -8.03 18.01
C ALA A 77 -20.34 -6.60 17.58
N ILE A 78 -20.82 -5.59 18.32
CA ILE A 78 -20.53 -4.18 18.05
C ILE A 78 -19.03 -3.89 18.22
N LEU A 79 -18.44 -4.36 19.33
CA LEU A 79 -17.01 -4.17 19.60
C LEU A 79 -16.10 -4.90 18.59
N ALA A 80 -16.59 -5.98 17.99
CA ALA A 80 -15.91 -6.73 16.95
C ALA A 80 -16.01 -6.09 15.55
N GLY A 81 -16.73 -4.98 15.37
CA GLY A 81 -16.83 -4.30 14.07
C GLY A 81 -18.24 -4.10 13.54
N PHE A 82 -19.28 -4.64 14.19
CA PHE A 82 -20.64 -4.61 13.62
C PHE A 82 -21.38 -3.31 13.91
N VAL A 83 -21.77 -2.60 12.84
CA VAL A 83 -22.46 -1.30 12.94
C VAL A 83 -23.77 -1.34 12.12
N PRO A 84 -24.92 -1.72 12.70
CA PRO A 84 -26.16 -1.94 11.95
C PRO A 84 -27.04 -0.70 11.76
N TRP A 85 -26.63 0.47 12.23
CA TRP A 85 -27.47 1.67 12.20
C TRP A 85 -27.46 2.35 10.83
N SER A 86 -28.62 2.84 10.39
CA SER A 86 -28.74 3.63 9.16
C SER A 86 -27.88 4.89 9.22
N GLY A 87 -27.17 5.19 8.13
CA GLY A 87 -26.26 6.35 8.05
C GLY A 87 -24.82 6.07 8.48
N TRP A 88 -24.54 4.86 9.01
CA TRP A 88 -23.20 4.42 9.39
C TRP A 88 -22.57 3.48 8.34
N HIS A 89 -23.04 3.52 7.09
CA HIS A 89 -22.51 2.69 6.02
C HIS A 89 -21.03 3.02 5.76
N GLY A 90 -20.19 1.99 5.77
CA GLY A 90 -18.74 2.11 5.58
C GLY A 90 -17.97 2.56 6.81
N TRP A 91 -18.63 2.82 7.95
CA TRP A 91 -17.92 3.00 9.21
C TRP A 91 -17.43 1.66 9.74
N GLU A 92 -16.24 1.68 10.33
CA GLU A 92 -15.57 0.49 10.83
C GLU A 92 -15.31 0.65 12.33
N VAL A 93 -15.54 -0.41 13.13
CA VAL A 93 -15.12 -0.43 14.53
C VAL A 93 -13.92 -1.35 14.68
N HIS A 94 -12.81 -0.81 15.15
CA HIS A 94 -11.59 -1.57 15.44
C HIS A 94 -11.22 -1.37 16.91
N ARG A 95 -11.13 -2.48 17.67
CA ARG A 95 -10.70 -2.48 19.08
C ARG A 95 -11.52 -1.51 19.96
N GLY A 96 -12.81 -1.37 19.69
CA GLY A 96 -13.71 -0.47 20.43
C GLY A 96 -13.65 1.01 20.01
N TYR A 97 -12.89 1.36 18.97
CA TYR A 97 -12.86 2.70 18.40
C TYR A 97 -13.53 2.71 17.03
N LEU A 98 -14.20 3.81 16.74
CA LEU A 98 -15.01 4.00 15.54
C LEU A 98 -14.25 4.84 14.52
N PHE A 99 -14.09 4.32 13.31
CA PHE A 99 -13.30 4.91 12.25
C PHE A 99 -14.16 5.25 11.03
N PRO A 100 -13.89 6.39 10.37
CA PRO A 100 -14.54 6.73 9.11
C PRO A 100 -14.08 5.79 7.98
N PRO A 101 -14.90 5.65 6.93
CA PRO A 101 -14.57 4.82 5.77
C PRO A 101 -13.21 5.18 5.17
N GLY A 102 -12.41 4.17 4.82
CA GLY A 102 -11.09 4.33 4.18
C GLY A 102 -9.90 4.33 5.15
N TYR A 103 -10.13 4.24 6.46
CA TYR A 103 -9.08 4.14 7.48
C TYR A 103 -8.70 2.66 7.76
N THR A 104 -8.24 1.96 6.73
CA THR A 104 -7.95 0.50 6.73
C THR A 104 -6.81 0.05 7.66
N ARG A 105 -6.01 0.97 8.21
CA ARG A 105 -4.93 0.66 9.17
C ARG A 105 -5.27 1.01 10.62
N GLY A 106 -6.55 1.08 10.98
CA GLY A 106 -6.97 1.35 12.37
C GLY A 106 -6.74 2.80 12.82
N GLY A 107 -6.62 3.71 11.85
CA GLY A 107 -6.46 5.16 12.05
C GLY A 107 -5.42 5.60 13.08
N ILE A 108 -5.52 6.87 13.48
CA ILE A 108 -4.72 7.42 14.59
C ILE A 108 -5.66 7.45 15.79
N LEU A 109 -5.35 6.67 16.81
CA LEU A 109 -6.13 6.67 18.05
C LEU A 109 -6.03 8.05 18.72
N PRO A 110 -7.04 8.50 19.49
CA PRO A 110 -6.94 9.75 20.25
C PRO A 110 -5.73 9.79 21.20
N SER A 111 -5.30 8.63 21.73
CA SER A 111 -4.09 8.48 22.53
C SER A 111 -2.79 8.56 21.72
N GLU A 112 -2.85 8.32 20.41
CA GLU A 112 -1.74 8.42 19.47
C GLU A 112 -1.61 9.83 18.89
N PHE A 113 -2.32 10.83 19.43
CA PHE A 113 -2.16 12.23 19.03
C PHE A 113 -0.70 12.72 19.18
N PHE A 114 0.09 12.10 20.06
CA PHE A 114 1.54 12.34 20.14
C PHE A 114 2.34 11.78 18.95
N ALA A 115 1.85 10.73 18.28
CA ALA A 115 2.46 10.20 17.06
C ALA A 115 2.43 11.24 15.92
N LEU A 116 1.48 12.16 15.93
CA LEU A 116 1.36 13.26 14.96
C LEU A 116 2.59 14.18 14.97
N VAL A 117 3.22 14.38 16.13
CA VAL A 117 4.47 15.14 16.25
C VAL A 117 5.64 14.37 15.62
N PHE A 118 5.74 13.07 15.89
CA PHE A 118 6.77 12.20 15.28
C PHE A 118 6.60 12.06 13.77
N TYR A 119 5.36 11.98 13.28
CA TYR A 119 5.07 11.98 11.84
C TYR A 119 5.47 13.30 11.18
N ARG A 120 5.21 14.44 11.81
CA ARG A 120 5.67 15.74 11.29
C ARG A 120 7.19 15.82 11.24
N GLN A 121 7.88 15.31 12.26
CA GLN A 121 9.35 15.23 12.28
C GLN A 121 9.89 14.31 11.17
N GLN A 122 9.28 13.13 10.97
CA GLN A 122 9.65 12.22 9.88
C GLN A 122 9.42 12.83 8.50
N VAL A 123 8.28 13.50 8.28
CA VAL A 123 7.98 14.20 7.03
C VAL A 123 9.00 15.31 6.76
N SER A 124 9.38 16.08 7.79
CA SER A 124 10.40 17.12 7.66
C SER A 124 11.77 16.54 7.29
N GLU A 125 12.19 15.44 7.90
CA GLU A 125 13.45 14.77 7.54
C GLU A 125 13.39 14.21 6.11
N TYR A 126 12.26 13.64 5.71
CA TYR A 126 12.08 13.14 4.35
C TYR A 126 12.17 14.26 3.32
N GLN A 127 11.55 15.41 3.59
CA GLN A 127 11.64 16.60 2.73
C GLN A 127 13.08 17.13 2.64
N ARG A 128 13.82 17.14 3.77
CA ARG A 128 15.23 17.54 3.80
C ARG A 128 16.09 16.63 2.93
N LEU A 129 15.93 15.32 3.06
CA LEU A 129 16.65 14.33 2.25
C LEU A 129 16.29 14.45 0.77
N HIS A 130 15.01 14.65 0.45
CA HIS A 130 14.54 14.82 -0.91
C HIS A 130 15.14 16.08 -1.57
N ALA A 131 15.25 17.19 -0.83
CA ALA A 131 15.91 18.40 -1.32
C ALA A 131 17.41 18.18 -1.62
N GLN A 132 18.11 17.44 -0.76
CA GLN A 132 19.52 17.10 -0.96
C GLN A 132 19.74 16.21 -2.19
N LEU A 133 18.92 15.18 -2.35
CA LEU A 133 18.93 14.29 -3.52
C LEU A 133 18.68 15.08 -4.80
N LYS A 134 17.68 15.97 -4.80
CA LYS A 134 17.37 16.82 -5.95
C LYS A 134 18.53 17.73 -6.32
N ALA A 135 19.19 18.36 -5.35
CA ALA A 135 20.38 19.17 -5.60
C ALA A 135 21.55 18.35 -6.16
N ARG A 136 21.72 17.12 -5.69
CA ARG A 136 22.76 16.21 -6.21
C ARG A 136 22.51 15.81 -7.65
N VAL A 137 21.26 15.51 -8.00
CA VAL A 137 20.85 15.20 -9.38
C VAL A 137 21.14 16.39 -10.29
N GLN A 138 20.72 17.60 -9.91
CA GLN A 138 20.97 18.81 -10.70
C GLN A 138 22.46 19.09 -10.92
N LEU A 139 23.29 18.87 -9.91
CA LEU A 139 24.74 19.03 -10.03
C LEU A 139 25.33 18.01 -11.02
N LEU A 140 24.90 16.75 -10.95
CA LEU A 140 25.34 15.72 -11.87
C LEU A 140 24.87 15.99 -13.30
N GLU A 141 23.62 16.46 -13.46
CA GLU A 141 23.08 16.88 -14.76
C GLU A 141 23.87 18.05 -15.35
N ALA A 142 24.23 19.05 -14.54
CA ALA A 142 25.07 20.17 -14.98
C ALA A 142 26.48 19.70 -15.38
N GLN A 143 27.06 18.76 -14.63
CA GLN A 143 28.34 18.14 -14.99
C GLN A 143 28.25 17.40 -16.32
N LEU A 144 27.20 16.61 -16.54
CA LEU A 144 26.94 15.90 -17.79
C LEU A 144 26.69 16.86 -18.96
N ALA A 145 25.90 17.91 -18.74
CA ALA A 145 25.66 18.96 -19.74
C ALA A 145 26.95 19.71 -20.10
N GLY A 146 27.87 19.89 -19.13
CA GLY A 146 29.21 20.43 -19.38
C GLY A 146 30.15 19.47 -20.13
N HIS A 147 29.91 18.17 -20.07
CA HIS A 147 30.70 17.14 -20.79
C HIS A 147 30.21 16.95 -22.25
N GLN A 148 29.61 17.98 -22.89
CA GLN A 148 28.89 17.88 -24.16
C GLN A 148 29.54 16.92 -25.20
N PRO A 149 28.89 15.76 -25.47
CA PRO A 149 29.29 14.88 -26.57
C PRO A 149 29.07 15.54 -27.94
N LEU A 150 28.13 16.49 -28.03
CA LEU A 150 27.80 17.23 -29.26
C LEU A 150 28.96 18.08 -29.79
N ALA A 151 29.77 18.70 -28.94
CA ALA A 151 30.96 19.43 -29.41
C ALA A 151 32.00 18.46 -30.02
N ARG A 152 32.10 17.25 -29.48
CA ARG A 152 32.97 16.19 -29.97
C ARG A 152 32.44 15.57 -31.27
N GLU A 153 31.13 15.34 -31.37
CA GLU A 153 30.47 14.85 -32.57
C GLU A 153 30.48 15.86 -33.71
N VAL A 154 30.20 17.13 -33.44
CA VAL A 154 30.28 18.21 -34.44
C VAL A 154 31.71 18.40 -34.93
N ALA A 155 32.70 18.34 -34.04
CA ALA A 155 34.12 18.39 -34.43
C ALA A 155 34.53 17.17 -35.28
N LEU A 156 34.04 15.97 -34.95
CA LEU A 156 34.26 14.77 -35.76
C LEU A 156 33.60 14.89 -37.14
N GLN A 157 32.36 15.36 -37.20
CA GLN A 157 31.60 15.48 -38.44
C GLN A 157 32.17 16.56 -39.38
N ALA A 158 32.63 17.68 -38.83
CA ALA A 158 33.37 18.69 -39.58
C ALA A 158 34.68 18.14 -40.18
N ARG A 159 35.38 17.27 -39.43
CA ARG A 159 36.62 16.64 -39.89
C ARG A 159 36.38 15.61 -40.99
N VAL A 160 35.28 14.86 -40.91
CA VAL A 160 34.84 13.94 -41.97
C VAL A 160 34.47 14.71 -43.25
N GLN A 161 33.76 15.84 -43.14
CA GLN A 161 33.42 16.66 -44.31
C GLN A 161 34.67 17.25 -44.98
N ALA A 162 35.61 17.78 -44.20
CA ALA A 162 36.88 18.31 -44.74
C ALA A 162 37.67 17.24 -45.51
N LEU A 163 37.74 16.02 -44.97
CA LEU A 163 38.36 14.88 -45.66
C LEU A 163 37.63 14.53 -46.97
N GLY A 164 36.29 14.53 -46.97
CA GLY A 164 35.50 14.29 -48.17
C GLY A 164 35.80 15.29 -49.30
N VAL A 165 35.93 16.57 -48.98
CA VAL A 165 36.28 17.62 -49.95
C VAL A 165 37.69 17.41 -50.50
N GLN A 166 38.67 17.06 -49.65
CA GLN A 166 40.03 16.76 -50.10
C GLN A 166 40.07 15.57 -51.07
N VAL A 167 39.32 14.51 -50.80
CA VAL A 167 39.22 13.35 -51.68
C VAL A 167 38.60 13.73 -53.03
N GLN A 168 37.56 14.57 -53.05
CA GLN A 168 36.97 15.05 -54.31
C GLN A 168 37.93 15.91 -55.12
N ALA A 169 38.68 16.80 -54.48
CA ALA A 169 39.68 17.64 -55.15
C ALA A 169 40.78 16.80 -55.79
N LEU A 170 41.34 15.82 -55.06
CA LEU A 170 42.33 14.89 -55.59
C LEU A 170 41.77 14.05 -56.74
N GLY A 171 40.50 13.64 -56.66
CA GLY A 171 39.82 12.94 -57.74
C GLY A 171 39.68 13.79 -59.01
N ALA A 172 39.39 15.08 -58.87
CA ALA A 172 39.30 16.01 -60.00
C ALA A 172 40.68 16.28 -60.63
N GLU A 173 41.74 16.41 -59.83
CA GLU A 173 43.12 16.55 -60.32
C GLU A 173 43.56 15.30 -61.10
N LEU A 174 43.28 14.10 -60.58
CA LEU A 174 43.55 12.84 -61.28
C LEU A 174 42.76 12.71 -62.59
N ALA A 175 41.49 13.11 -62.60
CA ALA A 175 40.68 13.11 -63.83
C ALA A 175 41.26 14.09 -64.87
N GLY A 176 41.72 15.26 -64.44
CA GLY A 176 42.41 16.22 -65.29
C GLY A 176 43.66 15.65 -65.95
N LEU A 177 44.46 14.88 -65.20
CA LEU A 177 45.67 14.20 -65.69
C LEU A 177 45.37 13.04 -66.65
N VAL A 178 44.20 12.41 -66.57
CA VAL A 178 43.76 11.38 -67.52
C VAL A 178 43.20 12.00 -68.81
N THR A 179 42.66 13.23 -68.73
CA THR A 179 42.09 13.93 -69.88
C THR A 179 43.09 14.71 -70.74
N THR A 180 44.38 14.75 -70.40
CA THR A 180 45.41 15.28 -71.31
C THR A 180 45.42 14.45 -72.60
N PRO A 181 44.89 14.97 -73.72
CA PRO A 181 44.89 14.24 -74.96
C PRO A 181 46.31 14.34 -75.51
N GLU A 182 46.97 13.20 -75.54
CA GLU A 182 48.08 12.92 -76.42
C GLU A 182 47.59 13.10 -77.87
N SER A 183 47.77 14.29 -78.43
CA SER A 183 47.51 14.59 -79.84
C SER A 183 48.39 15.79 -80.23
N ALA A 184 49.65 15.57 -80.61
CA ALA A 184 50.06 15.04 -81.93
C ALA A 184 49.61 16.02 -83.03
N VAL A 185 50.52 16.87 -83.53
CA VAL A 185 51.41 16.58 -84.68
C VAL A 185 50.64 16.63 -86.00
N HIS A 186 51.14 17.49 -86.90
CA HIS A 186 50.82 17.72 -88.33
C HIS A 186 50.19 19.11 -88.57
N GLY A 187 50.82 20.03 -89.29
CA GLY A 187 52.08 20.01 -90.03
C GLY A 187 52.41 21.41 -90.55
#